data_AF-A0A517VIK3-F1
#
_entry.id   AF-A0A517VIK3-F1
#
_cell.length_a   1.000
_cell.length_b   1.000
_cell.length_c   1.000
_cell.angle_alpha   90.00
_cell.angle_beta   90.00
_cell.angle_gamma   90.00
#
_symmetry.space_group_name_H-M   'P 1'
#
loop_
_entity.id
_entity.type
_entity.pdbx_description
1 polymer ?
#
loop_
_entity_poly.entity_id
_entity_poly.type
_entity_poly.pdbx_seq_one_letter_code
_entity_poly.pdbx_strand_id
1 'polypeptide(L)'
;MSAPQTALNVYQAIIDEFVGKTRLYGSSSSVGECGVFSKAPDHAKYNEFIETLNPTQRLILSEMLQEERDDAIHDLLASLSGWIDCQDVGLTYQGKPMPVDLSGMGLHGDYVGRRDGWEWPSEREPEDP
;
A
#
# COMPACT_ATOMS: atom_id res chain seq x y z
N MET A 1 -1.14 5.88 27.01
CA MET A 1 -2.50 6.13 26.50
C MET A 1 -2.35 6.39 25.01
N SER A 2 -2.89 5.54 24.14
CA SER A 2 -2.87 5.83 22.69
C SER A 2 -3.67 7.10 22.43
N ALA A 3 -3.15 8.00 21.59
CA ALA A 3 -3.83 9.24 21.22
C ALA A 3 -5.24 8.95 20.67
N PRO A 4 -6.22 9.84 20.88
CA PRO A 4 -7.54 9.68 20.28
C PRO A 4 -7.41 9.64 18.76
N GLN A 5 -7.82 8.51 18.17
CA GLN A 5 -7.83 8.32 16.72
C GLN A 5 -9.02 9.07 16.12
N THR A 6 -8.74 10.10 15.32
CA THR A 6 -9.72 10.76 14.45
C THR A 6 -9.95 9.91 13.20
N ALA A 7 -11.07 10.10 12.49
CA ALA A 7 -11.30 9.40 11.22
C ALA A 7 -10.20 9.70 10.19
N LEU A 8 -9.65 10.92 10.19
CA LEU A 8 -8.48 11.31 9.41
C LEU A 8 -7.24 10.49 9.78
N ASN A 9 -6.88 10.44 11.06
CA ASN A 9 -5.69 9.72 11.51
C ASN A 9 -5.79 8.21 11.23
N VAL A 10 -7.00 7.64 11.31
CA VAL A 10 -7.24 6.24 10.95
C VAL A 10 -7.07 6.02 9.45
N TYR A 11 -7.64 6.90 8.62
CA TYR A 11 -7.48 6.82 7.17
C TYR A 11 -6.00 6.90 6.75
N GLN A 12 -5.28 7.90 7.27
CA GLN A 12 -3.85 8.07 7.02
C GLN A 12 -3.06 6.82 7.43
N ALA A 13 -3.36 6.27 8.62
CA ALA A 13 -2.70 5.06 9.10
C ALA A 13 -2.99 3.83 8.22
N ILE A 14 -4.19 3.70 7.62
CA ILE A 14 -4.50 2.62 6.69
C ILE A 14 -3.61 2.71 5.44
N ILE A 15 -3.51 3.89 4.84
CA ILE A 15 -2.67 4.10 3.64
C ILE A 15 -1.19 3.90 3.99
N ASP A 16 -0.72 4.46 5.11
CA ASP A 16 0.66 4.29 5.59
C ASP A 16 0.97 2.81 5.88
N GLU A 17 0.02 2.06 6.43
CA GLU A 17 0.17 0.62 6.65
C GLU A 17 0.28 -0.16 5.34
N PHE A 18 -0.49 0.21 4.30
CA PHE A 18 -0.33 -0.38 2.98
C PHE A 18 1.06 -0.10 2.41
N VAL A 19 1.54 1.14 2.44
CA VAL A 19 2.90 1.49 1.99
C VAL A 19 3.98 0.73 2.77
N GLY A 20 3.84 0.64 4.10
CA GLY A 20 4.81 -0.02 4.97
C GLY A 20 4.85 -1.54 4.77
N LYS A 21 3.69 -2.20 4.73
CA LYS A 21 3.60 -3.67 4.61
C LYS A 21 4.02 -4.16 3.23
N THR A 22 3.82 -3.37 2.18
CA THR A 22 4.10 -3.81 0.80
C THR A 22 5.57 -3.79 0.46
N ARG A 23 6.34 -2.86 1.04
CA ARG A 23 7.75 -2.65 0.70
C ARG A 23 8.73 -3.19 1.74
N LEU A 24 8.39 -3.19 3.03
CA LEU A 24 9.35 -3.55 4.09
C LEU A 24 9.33 -5.03 4.49
N TYR A 25 8.23 -5.74 4.25
CA TYR A 25 8.03 -7.11 4.77
C TYR A 25 7.52 -8.11 3.72
N GLY A 26 7.58 -7.74 2.44
CA GLY A 26 7.09 -8.55 1.33
C GLY A 26 8.06 -9.65 0.89
N SER A 27 7.53 -10.61 0.13
CA SER A 27 8.35 -11.67 -0.50
C SER A 27 9.38 -11.12 -1.51
N SER A 28 9.21 -9.91 -2.03
CA SER A 28 10.16 -9.22 -2.92
C SER A 28 11.53 -9.06 -2.26
N SER A 29 11.58 -8.35 -1.12
CA SER A 29 12.83 -8.17 -0.35
C SER A 29 13.47 -9.52 0.03
N SER A 30 12.67 -10.51 0.44
CA SER A 30 13.18 -11.85 0.77
C SER A 30 13.84 -12.56 -0.42
N VAL A 31 13.30 -12.39 -1.63
CA VAL A 31 13.87 -12.94 -2.87
C VAL A 31 15.20 -12.23 -3.21
N GLY A 32 15.24 -10.91 -3.12
CA GLY A 32 16.44 -10.12 -3.44
C GLY A 32 17.59 -10.34 -2.46
N GLU A 33 17.30 -10.30 -1.15
CA GLU A 33 18.32 -10.33 -0.10
C GLU A 33 18.71 -11.75 0.31
N CYS A 34 17.71 -12.62 0.48
CA CYS A 34 17.89 -13.95 1.06
C CYS A 34 17.75 -15.08 0.04
N GLY A 35 17.30 -14.79 -1.19
CA GLY A 35 17.05 -15.81 -2.21
C GLY A 35 15.92 -16.78 -1.87
N VAL A 36 14.94 -16.34 -1.08
CA VAL A 36 13.83 -17.17 -0.62
C VAL A 36 12.52 -16.42 -0.83
N PHE A 37 11.52 -17.06 -1.44
CA PHE A 37 10.20 -16.48 -1.60
C PHE A 37 9.44 -16.43 -0.26
N SER A 38 9.41 -17.56 0.45
CA SER A 38 8.94 -17.64 1.84
C SER A 38 9.34 -18.99 2.47
N LYS A 39 9.09 -19.16 3.77
CA LYS A 39 9.30 -20.42 4.50
C LYS A 39 8.07 -21.35 4.54
N ALA A 40 6.98 -21.01 3.85
CA ALA A 40 5.80 -21.88 3.80
C ALA A 40 6.13 -23.19 3.05
N PRO A 41 5.67 -24.36 3.54
CA PRO A 41 5.95 -25.65 2.90
C PRO A 41 5.58 -25.70 1.41
N ASP A 42 4.43 -25.12 1.05
CA ASP A 42 3.92 -25.10 -0.33
C ASP A 42 4.76 -24.26 -1.30
N HIS A 43 5.70 -23.45 -0.77
CA HIS A 43 6.56 -22.57 -1.55
C HIS A 43 7.93 -23.17 -1.86
N ALA A 44 8.17 -24.44 -1.52
CA ALA A 44 9.43 -25.14 -1.80
C ALA A 44 9.84 -25.03 -3.28
N LYS A 45 8.91 -25.30 -4.21
CA LYS A 45 9.16 -25.18 -5.67
C LYS A 45 9.61 -23.79 -6.12
N TYR A 46 9.16 -22.74 -5.44
CA TYR A 46 9.56 -21.37 -5.77
C TYR A 46 10.98 -21.09 -5.25
N ASN A 47 11.29 -21.56 -4.05
CA ASN A 47 12.63 -21.43 -3.48
C ASN A 47 13.66 -22.21 -4.32
N GLU A 48 13.34 -23.45 -4.73
CA GLU A 48 14.19 -24.23 -5.64
C GLU A 48 14.47 -23.48 -6.96
N PHE A 49 13.47 -22.82 -7.54
CA PHE A 49 13.66 -21.97 -8.71
C PHE A 49 14.58 -20.77 -8.42
N ILE A 50 14.33 -20.05 -7.32
CA ILE A 50 15.11 -18.86 -6.96
C ILE A 50 16.58 -19.21 -6.67
N GLU A 51 16.86 -20.39 -6.12
CA GLU A 51 18.21 -20.89 -5.89
C GLU A 51 19.01 -21.06 -7.20
N THR A 52 18.34 -21.30 -8.33
CA THR A 52 19.00 -21.38 -9.65
C THR A 52 19.41 -20.01 -10.21
N LEU A 53 18.87 -18.92 -9.65
CA LEU A 53 19.09 -17.57 -10.14
C LEU A 53 20.37 -16.97 -9.57
N ASN A 54 21.14 -16.30 -10.42
CA ASN A 54 22.26 -15.49 -9.98
C ASN A 54 21.78 -14.22 -9.26
N PRO A 55 22.66 -13.49 -8.54
CA PRO A 55 22.28 -12.30 -7.79
C PRO A 55 21.55 -11.23 -8.63
N THR A 56 21.98 -10.96 -9.85
CA THR A 56 21.33 -9.99 -10.75
C THR A 56 19.92 -10.44 -11.12
N GLN A 57 19.74 -11.72 -11.45
CA GLN A 57 18.42 -12.27 -11.77
C GLN A 57 17.46 -12.23 -10.57
N ARG A 58 17.96 -12.45 -9.35
CA ARG A 58 17.15 -12.34 -8.13
C ARG A 58 16.72 -10.91 -7.86
N LEU A 59 17.57 -9.93 -8.13
CA LEU A 59 17.20 -8.51 -8.02
C LEU A 59 16.09 -8.14 -9.01
N ILE A 60 16.22 -8.54 -10.28
CA ILE A 60 15.16 -8.32 -11.29
C ILE A 60 13.85 -8.98 -10.85
N LEU A 61 13.88 -10.24 -10.39
CA LEU A 61 12.68 -10.91 -9.90
C LEU A 61 12.08 -10.21 -8.67
N SER A 62 12.93 -9.73 -7.76
CA SER A 62 12.49 -8.95 -6.60
C SER A 62 11.78 -7.65 -7.01
N GLU A 63 12.33 -6.93 -7.99
CA GLU A 63 11.72 -5.70 -8.54
C GLU A 63 10.37 -6.00 -9.18
N MET A 64 10.28 -7.01 -10.06
CA MET A 64 9.01 -7.43 -10.67
C MET A 64 7.94 -7.80 -9.63
N LEU A 65 8.33 -8.53 -8.58
CA LEU A 65 7.41 -8.90 -7.49
C LEU A 65 6.96 -7.70 -6.67
N GLN A 66 7.79 -6.65 -6.58
CA GLN A 66 7.41 -5.42 -5.90
C GLN A 66 6.47 -4.59 -6.77
N GLU A 67 6.75 -4.45 -8.06
CA GLU A 67 5.90 -3.74 -9.02
C GLU A 67 4.50 -4.35 -9.07
N GLU A 68 4.39 -5.67 -9.26
CA GLU A 68 3.09 -6.36 -9.28
C GLU A 68 2.29 -6.17 -7.98
N ARG A 69 2.97 -6.13 -6.83
CA ARG A 69 2.31 -5.91 -5.53
C ARG A 69 1.82 -4.47 -5.39
N ASP A 70 2.62 -3.50 -5.84
CA ASP A 70 2.26 -2.09 -5.84
C ASP A 70 1.06 -1.85 -6.77
N ASP A 71 1.06 -2.47 -7.95
CA ASP A 71 -0.02 -2.38 -8.95
C ASP A 71 -1.32 -3.02 -8.44
N ALA A 72 -1.25 -4.20 -7.82
CA ALA A 72 -2.44 -4.86 -7.27
C ALA A 72 -3.16 -4.00 -6.20
N ILE A 73 -2.40 -3.24 -5.40
CA ILE A 73 -2.97 -2.35 -4.38
C ILE A 73 -3.48 -1.06 -5.01
N HIS A 74 -2.73 -0.51 -5.96
CA HIS A 74 -3.20 0.61 -6.77
C HIS A 74 -4.57 0.29 -7.39
N ASP A 75 -4.71 -0.84 -8.07
CA ASP A 75 -5.94 -1.24 -8.77
C ASP A 75 -7.11 -1.45 -7.80
N LEU A 76 -6.87 -2.06 -6.64
CA LEU A 76 -7.87 -2.18 -5.59
C LEU A 76 -8.35 -0.81 -5.11
N LEU A 77 -7.44 0.11 -4.81
CA LEU A 77 -7.76 1.45 -4.31
C LEU A 77 -8.43 2.32 -5.38
N ALA A 78 -8.03 2.19 -6.63
CA ALA A 78 -8.67 2.86 -7.76
C ALA A 78 -10.09 2.35 -7.96
N SER A 79 -10.29 1.03 -7.88
CA SER A 79 -11.62 0.42 -7.95
C SER A 79 -12.52 0.93 -6.81
N LEU A 80 -12.01 0.95 -5.57
CA LEU A 80 -12.74 1.48 -4.41
C LEU A 80 -13.07 2.97 -4.54
N SER A 81 -12.14 3.77 -5.08
CA SER A 81 -12.39 5.19 -5.37
C SER A 81 -13.58 5.34 -6.32
N GLY A 82 -13.65 4.53 -7.38
CA GLY A 82 -14.80 4.50 -8.29
C GLY A 82 -16.13 4.14 -7.60
N TRP A 83 -16.14 3.22 -6.64
CA TRP A 83 -17.33 2.93 -5.84
C TRP A 83 -17.75 4.12 -4.96
N ILE A 84 -16.78 4.80 -4.36
CA ILE A 84 -17.04 5.96 -3.50
C ILE A 84 -17.61 7.12 -4.33
N ASP A 85 -16.98 7.43 -5.45
CA ASP A 85 -17.33 8.60 -6.27
C ASP A 85 -18.63 8.41 -7.06
N CYS A 86 -18.91 7.17 -7.49
CA CYS A 86 -19.99 6.90 -8.44
C CYS A 86 -21.16 6.09 -7.86
N GLN A 87 -21.01 5.43 -6.71
CA GLN A 87 -22.00 4.47 -6.19
C GLN A 87 -22.46 4.76 -4.76
N ASP A 88 -22.21 5.98 -4.25
CA ASP A 88 -22.62 6.43 -2.91
C ASP A 88 -22.13 5.49 -1.78
N VAL A 89 -20.92 4.96 -1.97
CA VAL A 89 -20.22 4.14 -0.97
C VAL A 89 -19.35 5.04 -0.10
N GLY A 90 -19.32 4.79 1.21
CA GLY A 90 -18.49 5.54 2.14
C GLY A 90 -17.69 4.65 3.07
N LEU A 91 -16.47 5.07 3.42
CA LEU A 91 -15.69 4.50 4.51
C LEU A 91 -15.97 5.27 5.79
N THR A 92 -16.23 4.56 6.88
CA THR A 92 -16.50 5.18 8.18
C THR A 92 -15.66 4.58 9.29
N TYR A 93 -15.27 5.42 10.24
CA TYR A 93 -14.67 5.02 11.51
C TYR A 93 -15.60 5.42 12.65
N GLN A 94 -16.13 4.44 13.38
CA GLN A 94 -17.09 4.67 14.48
C GLN A 94 -18.29 5.54 14.05
N GLY A 95 -18.80 5.32 12.83
CA GLY A 95 -19.92 6.07 12.26
C GLY A 95 -19.57 7.46 11.73
N LYS A 96 -18.31 7.91 11.86
CA LYS A 96 -17.82 9.16 11.24
C LYS A 96 -17.23 8.87 9.86
N PRO A 97 -17.60 9.62 8.81
CA PRO A 97 -16.97 9.50 7.50
C PRO A 97 -15.46 9.71 7.57
N MET A 98 -14.71 8.86 6.87
CA MET A 98 -13.29 9.07 6.65
C MET A 98 -13.08 10.09 5.51
N PRO A 99 -12.16 11.05 5.66
CA PRO A 99 -11.79 11.96 4.58
C PRO A 99 -10.85 11.24 3.63
N VAL A 100 -11.43 10.46 2.71
CA VAL A 100 -10.70 9.83 1.61
C VAL A 100 -10.30 10.88 0.57
N ASP A 101 -9.35 10.52 -0.30
CA ASP A 101 -8.90 11.37 -1.39
C ASP A 101 -8.27 12.72 -0.94
N LEU A 102 -7.23 12.63 -0.11
CA LEU A 102 -6.54 13.82 0.38
C LEU A 102 -5.63 14.47 -0.68
N SER A 103 -5.24 13.73 -1.72
CA SER A 103 -4.45 14.19 -2.86
C SER A 103 -5.29 14.77 -4.00
N GLY A 104 -6.60 14.53 -4.03
CA GLY A 104 -7.50 14.89 -5.14
C GLY A 104 -7.42 13.94 -6.34
N MET A 105 -6.86 12.75 -6.16
CA MET A 105 -6.71 11.70 -7.17
C MET A 105 -7.19 10.33 -6.65
N GLY A 106 -8.16 10.31 -5.75
CA GLY A 106 -8.68 9.11 -5.10
C GLY A 106 -7.70 8.45 -4.11
N LEU A 107 -8.13 7.32 -3.54
CA LEU A 107 -7.34 6.57 -2.55
C LEU A 107 -6.02 6.03 -3.14
N HIS A 108 -6.02 5.72 -4.43
CA HIS A 108 -4.83 5.27 -5.14
C HIS A 108 -3.80 6.38 -5.29
N GLY A 109 -4.24 7.62 -5.53
CA GLY A 109 -3.39 8.81 -5.54
C GLY A 109 -2.71 9.03 -4.18
N ASP A 110 -3.46 8.88 -3.09
CA ASP A 110 -2.90 8.97 -1.74
C ASP A 110 -1.84 7.88 -1.51
N TYR A 111 -2.13 6.64 -1.90
CA TYR A 111 -1.16 5.54 -1.79
C TYR A 111 0.12 5.79 -2.59
N VAL A 112 0.01 6.16 -3.87
CA VAL A 112 1.16 6.45 -4.74
C VAL A 112 1.97 7.63 -4.19
N GLY A 113 1.30 8.71 -3.80
CA GLY A 113 1.96 9.86 -3.19
C GLY A 113 2.74 9.45 -1.95
N ARG A 114 2.10 8.74 -1.01
CA ARG A 114 2.73 8.29 0.23
C ARG A 114 3.91 7.36 -0.01
N ARG A 115 3.78 6.43 -0.96
CA ARG A 115 4.84 5.53 -1.40
C ARG A 115 6.06 6.30 -1.93
N ASP A 116 5.81 7.40 -2.64
CA ASP A 116 6.84 8.22 -3.29
C ASP A 116 7.35 9.37 -2.39
N GLY A 117 6.96 9.37 -1.11
CA GLY A 117 7.48 10.27 -0.08
C GLY A 117 6.71 11.58 0.11
N TRP A 118 5.53 11.74 -0.50
CA TRP A 118 4.64 12.88 -0.24
C TRP A 118 4.15 12.87 1.20
N GLU A 119 4.28 13.96 1.95
CA GLU A 119 3.78 14.06 3.31
C GLU A 119 2.28 14.40 3.33
N TRP A 120 1.57 13.90 4.34
CA TRP A 120 0.17 14.26 4.55
C TRP A 120 0.03 15.78 4.72
N PRO A 121 -1.02 16.40 4.14
CA PRO A 121 -1.28 17.81 4.39
C PRO A 121 -1.54 18.01 5.88
N SER A 122 -0.91 19.03 6.47
CA SER A 122 -1.36 19.54 7.77
C SER A 122 -2.85 19.87 7.67
N GLU A 123 -3.64 19.58 8.70
CA GLU A 123 -5.07 19.92 8.77
C GLU A 123 -5.27 21.34 8.19
N ARG A 124 -5.73 21.44 6.92
CA ARG A 124 -5.93 22.76 6.33
C ARG A 124 -7.11 23.37 7.05
N GLU A 125 -6.89 24.56 7.59
CA GLU A 125 -7.96 25.49 7.92
C GLU A 125 -8.88 25.61 6.68
N PRO A 126 -10.21 25.66 6.88
CA PRO A 126 -11.14 25.72 5.76
C PRO A 126 -10.79 26.89 4.85
N GLU A 127 -10.63 26.63 3.55
CA GLU A 127 -10.58 27.70 2.55
C GLU A 127 -11.93 28.43 2.63
N ASP A 128 -11.87 29.69 3.09
CA ASP A 128 -13.01 30.60 3.15
C ASP A 128 -13.58 30.79 1.72
N PRO A 129 -14.92 30.89 1.56
CA PRO A 129 -15.64 30.72 0.29
C PRO A 129 -15.43 31.83 -0.74
#